data_AF-A0AAV2EN47-F1
#
_entry.id   AF-A0AAV2EN47-F1
#
_cell.length_a   1.000
_cell.length_b   1.000
_cell.length_c   1.000
_cell.angle_alpha   90.00
_cell.angle_beta   90.00
_cell.angle_gamma   90.00
#
_symmetry.space_group_name_H-M   'P 1'
#
loop_
_entity.id
_entity.type
_entity.pdbx_description
1 polymer ?
#
loop_
_entity_poly.entity_id
_entity_poly.type
_entity_poly.pdbx_seq_one_letter_code
_entity_poly.pdbx_strand_id
1 'polypeptide(L)'
;MQNLLVAADLYDLDRLKAFCESKLCEELAAASVATTLALADQHHCTQLKAICLRFAAHPANVAEMTQSEGFKHLKESCLRELMKTLASGYPGRE
;
A
#
# COMPACT_ATOMS: atom_id res chain seq x y z
N MET A 1 -12.27 -2.40 -6.15
CA MET A 1 -11.16 -3.38 -6.10
C MET A 1 -10.93 -4.01 -4.73
N GLN A 2 -11.14 -3.32 -3.60
CA GLN A 2 -10.86 -3.85 -2.25
C GLN A 2 -11.63 -5.16 -1.94
N ASN A 3 -12.94 -5.21 -2.22
CA ASN A 3 -13.75 -6.43 -2.01
C ASN A 3 -13.31 -7.61 -2.89
N LEU A 4 -12.73 -7.34 -4.06
CA LEU A 4 -12.23 -8.38 -4.95
C LEU A 4 -10.91 -8.96 -4.44
N LEU A 5 -10.04 -8.13 -3.85
CA LEU A 5 -8.82 -8.57 -3.18
C LEU A 5 -9.16 -9.47 -1.98
N VAL A 6 -10.15 -9.07 -1.16
CA VAL A 6 -10.64 -9.87 -0.02
C VAL A 6 -11.15 -11.23 -0.50
N ALA A 7 -11.94 -11.26 -1.57
CA ALA A 7 -12.42 -12.51 -2.14
C ALA A 7 -11.26 -13.35 -2.70
N ALA A 8 -10.33 -12.75 -3.45
CA ALA A 8 -9.19 -13.47 -4.01
C ALA A 8 -8.32 -14.11 -2.90
N ASP A 9 -8.14 -13.41 -1.78
CA ASP A 9 -7.43 -13.89 -0.61
C ASP A 9 -8.18 -15.04 0.09
N LEU A 10 -9.51 -14.90 0.27
CA LEU A 10 -10.36 -15.94 0.85
C LEU A 10 -10.42 -17.24 0.01
N TYR A 11 -10.32 -17.12 -1.30
CA TYR A 11 -10.39 -18.26 -2.23
C TYR A 11 -9.00 -18.74 -2.69
N ASP A 12 -7.92 -18.21 -2.13
CA ASP A 12 -6.52 -18.54 -2.49
C ASP A 12 -6.26 -18.46 -4.01
N LEU A 13 -6.88 -17.46 -4.65
CA LEU A 13 -6.79 -17.24 -6.09
C LEU A 13 -5.58 -16.34 -6.38
N ASP A 14 -4.37 -16.88 -6.24
CA ASP A 14 -3.11 -16.14 -6.44
C ASP A 14 -3.07 -15.31 -7.73
N ARG A 15 -3.58 -15.87 -8.84
CA ARG A 15 -3.68 -15.16 -10.13
C ARG A 15 -4.61 -13.94 -10.07
N LEU A 16 -5.74 -14.07 -9.40
CA LEU A 16 -6.70 -12.98 -9.23
C LEU A 16 -6.18 -11.94 -8.25
N LYS A 17 -5.48 -12.39 -7.19
CA LYS A 17 -4.79 -11.55 -6.22
C LYS A 17 -3.77 -10.66 -6.94
N ALA A 18 -2.84 -11.26 -7.69
CA ALA A 18 -1.85 -10.51 -8.48
C ALA A 18 -2.48 -9.53 -9.49
N PHE A 19 -3.58 -9.90 -10.14
CA PHE A 19 -4.32 -9.00 -11.03
C PHE A 19 -4.92 -7.80 -10.26
N CYS A 20 -5.53 -8.05 -9.10
CA CYS A 20 -6.05 -7.01 -8.24
C CYS A 20 -4.94 -6.09 -7.74
N GLU A 21 -3.78 -6.63 -7.36
CA GLU A 21 -2.63 -5.85 -6.94
C GLU A 21 -2.13 -4.92 -8.05
N SER A 22 -2.04 -5.40 -9.30
CA SER A 22 -1.67 -4.57 -10.44
C SER A 22 -2.69 -3.46 -10.69
N LYS A 23 -3.98 -3.76 -10.60
CA LYS A 23 -5.04 -2.75 -10.79
C LYS A 23 -5.09 -1.73 -9.65
N LEU A 24 -4.94 -2.17 -8.41
CA LEU A 24 -4.83 -1.28 -7.26
C LEU A 24 -3.58 -0.41 -7.32
N CYS A 25 -2.49 -0.89 -7.93
CA CYS A 25 -1.31 -0.08 -8.21
C CYS A 25 -1.57 1.00 -9.27
N GLU A 26 -2.30 0.67 -10.35
CA GLU A 26 -2.68 1.64 -11.39
C GLU A 26 -3.65 2.71 -10.87
N GLU A 27 -4.58 2.31 -10.00
CA GLU A 27 -5.58 3.19 -9.36
C GLU A 27 -5.08 3.80 -8.03
N LEU A 28 -3.82 3.60 -7.68
CA LEU A 28 -3.26 4.04 -6.40
C LEU A 28 -3.12 5.56 -6.39
N ALA A 29 -3.90 6.23 -5.56
CA ALA A 29 -3.82 7.67 -5.33
C ALA A 29 -3.16 7.94 -3.97
N ALA A 30 -2.49 9.09 -3.82
CA ALA A 30 -1.84 9.43 -2.55
C ALA A 30 -2.86 9.61 -1.41
N ALA A 31 -4.09 10.05 -1.69
CA ALA A 31 -5.19 10.03 -0.73
C ALA A 31 -5.62 8.61 -0.29
N SER A 32 -5.53 7.60 -1.17
CA SER A 32 -6.03 6.22 -0.93
C SER A 32 -4.93 5.21 -0.58
N VAL A 33 -3.65 5.56 -0.74
CA VAL A 33 -2.50 4.67 -0.49
C VAL A 33 -2.45 4.18 0.96
N ALA A 34 -2.86 5.00 1.93
CA ALA A 34 -2.92 4.62 3.33
C ALA A 34 -3.89 3.44 3.57
N THR A 35 -5.10 3.57 3.03
CA THR A 35 -6.14 2.54 3.13
C THR A 35 -5.73 1.28 2.39
N THR A 36 -5.14 1.41 1.19
CA THR A 36 -4.67 0.28 0.41
C THR A 36 -3.50 -0.44 1.08
N LEU A 37 -2.56 0.28 1.69
CA LEU A 37 -1.46 -0.31 2.47
C LEU A 37 -1.98 -1.08 3.68
N ALA A 38 -2.97 -0.53 4.39
CA ALA A 38 -3.61 -1.22 5.52
C ALA A 38 -4.35 -2.49 5.10
N LEU A 39 -4.95 -2.51 3.91
CA LEU A 39 -5.58 -3.72 3.35
C LEU A 39 -4.55 -4.74 2.89
N ALA A 40 -3.47 -4.31 2.24
CA ALA A 40 -2.39 -5.18 1.82
C ALA A 40 -1.74 -5.89 3.01
N ASP A 41 -1.55 -5.18 4.13
CA ASP A 41 -1.04 -5.75 5.38
C ASP A 41 -2.03 -6.76 6.01
N GLN A 42 -3.33 -6.49 5.94
CA GLN A 42 -4.38 -7.39 6.46
C GLN A 42 -4.50 -8.69 5.66
N HIS A 43 -4.36 -8.62 4.34
CA HIS A 43 -4.50 -9.76 3.43
C HIS A 43 -3.15 -10.41 3.06
N HIS A 44 -2.09 -10.06 3.79
CA HIS A 44 -0.73 -10.56 3.54
C HIS A 44 -0.26 -10.41 2.08
N CYS A 45 -0.76 -9.39 1.36
CA CYS A 45 -0.41 -9.09 -0.03
C CYS A 45 0.97 -8.43 -0.08
N THR A 46 2.02 -9.24 -0.13
CA THR A 46 3.40 -8.76 0.03
C THR A 46 3.85 -7.84 -1.11
N GLN A 47 3.42 -8.13 -2.35
CA GLN A 47 3.75 -7.34 -3.53
C GLN A 47 3.06 -5.96 -3.50
N LEU A 48 1.74 -5.92 -3.30
CA LEU A 48 0.98 -4.67 -3.15
C LEU A 48 1.49 -3.82 -2.00
N LYS A 49 1.84 -4.44 -0.87
CA LYS A 49 2.42 -3.76 0.29
C LYS A 49 3.74 -3.08 -0.07
N ALA A 50 4.65 -3.79 -0.75
CA ALA A 50 5.93 -3.22 -1.18
C ALA A 50 5.75 -2.04 -2.16
N ILE A 51 4.81 -2.17 -3.10
CA ILE A 51 4.47 -1.10 -4.04
C ILE A 51 3.89 0.11 -3.30
N CYS A 52 2.94 -0.10 -2.39
CA CYS A 52 2.32 0.96 -1.61
C CYS A 52 3.35 1.68 -0.73
N LEU A 53 4.27 0.95 -0.09
CA LEU A 53 5.37 1.55 0.67
C LEU A 53 6.27 2.39 -0.23
N ARG A 54 6.63 1.91 -1.43
CA ARG A 54 7.46 2.67 -2.39
C ARG A 54 6.75 3.91 -2.94
N PHE A 55 5.44 3.83 -3.17
CA PHE A 55 4.64 4.96 -3.64
C PHE A 55 4.45 5.99 -2.52
N ALA A 56 4.11 5.52 -1.33
CA ALA A 56 3.92 6.36 -0.16
C ALA A 56 5.25 6.91 0.38
N ALA A 57 6.40 6.33 0.05
CA ALA A 57 7.71 6.89 0.39
C ALA A 57 8.02 8.19 -0.37
N HIS A 58 7.29 8.52 -1.45
CA HIS A 58 7.51 9.78 -2.16
C HIS A 58 7.04 10.96 -1.29
N PRO A 59 7.86 11.99 -1.06
CA PRO A 59 7.52 13.09 -0.13
C PRO A 59 6.24 13.84 -0.52
N ALA A 60 5.96 13.97 -1.82
CA ALA A 60 4.70 14.53 -2.31
C ALA A 60 3.48 13.68 -1.89
N ASN A 61 3.63 12.35 -1.93
CA ASN A 61 2.58 11.41 -1.57
C ASN A 61 2.46 11.26 -0.05
N VAL A 62 3.56 11.35 0.71
CA VAL A 62 3.52 11.37 2.19
C VAL A 62 2.69 12.55 2.67
N ALA A 63 2.90 13.74 2.10
CA ALA A 63 2.17 14.94 2.48
C ALA A 63 0.66 14.77 2.25
N GLU A 64 0.25 14.25 1.10
CA GLU A 64 -1.17 14.03 0.81
C GLU A 64 -1.76 12.86 1.62
N MET A 65 -0.98 11.78 1.78
CA MET A 65 -1.36 10.62 2.59
C MET A 65 -1.59 11.01 4.06
N THR A 66 -0.70 11.79 4.67
CA THR A 66 -0.83 12.25 6.06
C THR A 66 -2.04 13.17 6.29
N GLN A 67 -2.54 13.83 5.24
CA GLN A 67 -3.77 14.62 5.27
C GLN A 67 -5.04 13.76 5.08
N SER A 68 -4.87 12.52 4.62
CA SER A 68 -5.98 11.60 4.37
C SER A 68 -6.47 10.96 5.68
N GLU A 69 -7.79 10.78 5.80
CA GLU A 69 -8.39 10.09 6.95
C GLU A 69 -7.91 8.63 7.05
N GLY A 70 -7.58 7.99 5.92
CA GLY A 70 -7.03 6.65 5.87
C GLY A 70 -5.70 6.52 6.63
N PHE A 71 -4.94 7.61 6.76
CA PHE A 71 -3.70 7.61 7.52
C PHE A 71 -3.90 7.59 9.03
N LYS A 72 -5.00 8.15 9.55
CA LYS A 72 -5.33 8.03 10.98
C LYS A 72 -5.69 6.59 11.37
N HIS A 73 -6.19 5.82 10.40
CA HIS A 73 -6.58 4.41 10.58
C HIS A 73 -5.47 3.42 10.22
N LEU A 74 -4.29 3.90 9.81
CA LEU A 74 -3.14 3.04 9.51
C LEU A 74 -2.63 2.40 10.81
N LYS A 75 -2.38 1.09 10.77
CA LYS A 75 -1.78 0.37 11.90
C LYS A 75 -0.36 0.88 12.17
N GLU A 76 0.03 0.84 13.44
CA GLU A 76 1.39 1.20 13.86
C GLU A 76 2.47 0.35 13.17
N SER A 77 2.16 -0.92 12.85
CA SER A 77 3.02 -1.82 12.06
C SER A 77 3.37 -1.23 10.69
N CYS A 78 2.35 -0.81 9.93
CA CYS A 78 2.52 -0.19 8.62
C CYS A 78 3.21 1.17 8.70
N LEU A 79 2.88 1.99 9.69
CA LEU A 79 3.55 3.28 9.93
C LEU A 79 5.05 3.07 10.19
N ARG A 80 5.40 2.07 10.99
CA ARG A 80 6.79 1.73 11.30
C ARG A 80 7.55 1.26 10.06
N GLU A 81 6.95 0.43 9.21
CA GLU A 81 7.56 0.03 7.93
C GLU A 81 7.68 1.19 6.95
N LEU A 82 6.70 2.07 6.89
CA LEU A 82 6.72 3.25 6.04
C LEU A 82 7.82 4.22 6.48
N MET A 83 7.94 4.50 7.78
CA MET A 83 9.06 5.28 8.34
C MET A 83 10.41 4.61 8.07
N LYS A 84 10.52 3.28 8.18
CA LYS A 84 11.73 2.55 7.83
C LYS A 84 12.08 2.70 6.35
N THR A 85 11.09 2.61 5.46
CA THR A 85 11.26 2.75 4.01
C THR A 85 11.67 4.18 3.62
N LEU A 86 11.12 5.18 4.33
CA LEU A 86 11.54 6.58 4.21
C LEU A 86 12.98 6.80 4.73
N ALA A 87 13.31 6.20 5.88
CA ALA A 87 14.60 6.34 6.54
C ALA A 87 15.73 5.55 5.84
N SER A 88 15.41 4.44 5.17
CA SER A 88 16.38 3.69 4.36
C SER A 88 16.84 4.46 3.11
N GLY A 89 16.25 5.64 2.87
CA GLY A 89 16.55 6.47 1.72
C GLY A 89 16.04 5.82 0.43
N TYR A 90 15.51 6.64 -0.47
CA TYR A 90 15.58 6.24 -1.87
C TYR A 90 17.05 5.95 -2.20
N PRO A 91 17.45 4.75 -2.62
CA PRO A 91 18.57 4.68 -3.54
C PRO A 91 18.13 5.52 -4.73
N GLY A 92 18.83 6.65 -4.91
CA GLY A 92 18.60 7.56 -6.02
C GLY A 92 18.50 6.77 -7.31
N ARG A 93 17.58 7.19 -8.17
CA ARG A 93 17.63 6.78 -9.57
C ARG A 93 18.99 7.24 -10.10
N GLU A 94 19.90 6.31 -10.35
CA GLU A 94 20.95 6.47 -11.35
C GLU A 94 20.32 6.49 -12.75
#